data_AF-A0A2H3EEB6-F1
#
_entry.id   AF-A0A2H3EEB6-F1
#
_cell.length_a   1.000
_cell.length_b   1.000
_cell.length_c   1.000
_cell.angle_alpha   90.00
_cell.angle_beta   90.00
_cell.angle_gamma   90.00
#
_symmetry.space_group_name_H-M   'P 1'
#
loop_
_entity.id
_entity.type
_entity.pdbx_description
1 polymer ?
#
loop_
_entity_poly.entity_id
_entity_poly.type
_entity_poly.pdbx_seq_one_letter_code
_entity_poly.pdbx_strand_id
1 'polypeptide(L)'
;MSIISTSSTSSHLAKPFIFHTVHTSRTGYVKENCTMRQIKAAAADYVKLDAAVENREQFGSPTVFVSENTMVPLEEPKDTTKVKTVCSHPTASGIVFVPAPSETPPQYQPHASHTHATVPPDVLAMFEAFQKASESKLEAFREDLRKDSNLKLDALQQRVAVVEEDNEDLREQVEKLTEEGENKDRQIAELKTQTVVLQGRIAMVERGYEDIHGWLSDKDTEYMDRIRLRHILDCGQARLARLANIPPSVDFLPQSAGEWSRAWRARLAQCADNAERLATARSLLANCDDTDTRDMSDDVLRHFTVRPNDARTEGDRTAHPANVGESVYKAVIERQPEDQRPLLRLVVAYGLQFRL
;
A
#
# COMPACT_ATOMS: atom_id res chain seq x y z
N MET A 1 -13.12 -30.17 -15.81
CA MET A 1 -12.79 -29.43 -14.57
C MET A 1 -11.38 -28.88 -14.74
N SER A 2 -11.20 -27.56 -14.80
CA SER A 2 -9.85 -26.95 -14.84
C SER A 2 -9.20 -27.07 -13.47
N ILE A 3 -8.36 -28.10 -13.29
CA ILE A 3 -7.64 -28.38 -12.06
C ILE A 3 -6.35 -27.54 -11.96
N ILE A 4 -5.81 -27.13 -13.12
CA ILE A 4 -4.58 -26.34 -13.27
C ILE A 4 -4.98 -24.96 -13.79
N SER A 5 -4.68 -23.90 -13.04
CA SER A 5 -4.78 -22.53 -13.55
C SER A 5 -3.39 -22.06 -13.96
N THR A 6 -3.22 -21.67 -15.22
CA THR A 6 -1.98 -21.05 -15.74
C THR A 6 -2.01 -19.52 -15.68
N SER A 7 -3.08 -18.92 -15.13
CA SER A 7 -3.21 -17.48 -14.97
C SER A 7 -3.47 -17.12 -13.50
N SER A 8 -2.55 -16.32 -12.94
CA SER A 8 -2.62 -15.75 -11.59
C SER A 8 -3.71 -14.69 -11.51
N THR A 9 -4.93 -15.09 -11.15
CA THR A 9 -5.91 -14.24 -10.44
C THR A 9 -7.06 -15.11 -9.94
N SER A 10 -7.00 -15.55 -8.67
CA SER A 10 -8.17 -15.79 -7.81
C SER A 10 -7.71 -16.35 -6.46
N SER A 11 -7.99 -15.57 -5.41
CA SER A 11 -7.64 -15.75 -4.01
C SER A 11 -8.39 -16.90 -3.31
N HIS A 12 -8.03 -18.14 -3.62
CA HIS A 12 -8.25 -19.28 -2.71
C HIS A 12 -7.03 -20.21 -2.79
N LEU A 13 -5.99 -19.84 -2.03
CA LEU A 13 -4.75 -20.57 -1.70
C LEU A 13 -4.52 -21.84 -2.53
N ALA A 14 -3.94 -21.69 -3.73
CA ALA A 14 -3.54 -22.82 -4.54
C ALA A 14 -2.17 -23.35 -4.10
N LYS A 15 -2.00 -24.68 -4.04
CA LYS A 15 -0.74 -25.32 -3.61
C LYS A 15 0.15 -25.67 -4.81
N PRO A 16 1.47 -25.43 -4.73
CA PRO A 16 2.39 -25.75 -5.80
C PRO A 16 2.65 -27.26 -5.86
N PHE A 17 2.51 -27.83 -7.06
CA PHE A 17 2.95 -29.17 -7.41
C PHE A 17 3.90 -29.11 -8.60
N ILE A 18 4.98 -29.89 -8.56
CA ILE A 18 5.92 -29.98 -9.66
C ILE A 18 5.71 -31.34 -10.35
N PHE A 19 5.30 -31.28 -11.61
CA PHE A 19 5.12 -32.44 -12.47
C PHE A 19 6.44 -32.71 -13.18
N HIS A 20 7.05 -33.86 -12.92
CA HIS A 20 8.27 -34.31 -13.58
C HIS A 20 7.96 -35.44 -14.55
N THR A 21 8.46 -35.27 -15.78
CA THR A 21 8.53 -36.31 -16.80
C THR A 21 10.00 -36.65 -17.08
N VAL A 22 10.26 -37.60 -17.99
CA VAL A 22 11.63 -37.97 -18.40
C VAL A 22 12.37 -36.80 -19.07
N HIS A 23 11.65 -35.84 -19.66
CA HIS A 23 12.25 -34.77 -20.48
C HIS A 23 11.92 -33.35 -20.01
N THR A 24 10.92 -33.16 -19.15
CA THR A 24 10.41 -31.85 -18.75
C THR A 24 9.98 -31.82 -17.29
N SER A 25 10.14 -30.66 -16.65
CA SER A 25 9.61 -30.39 -15.31
C SER A 25 8.80 -29.10 -15.35
N ARG A 26 7.59 -29.11 -14.77
CA ARG A 26 6.75 -27.91 -14.70
C ARG A 26 6.04 -27.78 -13.38
N THR A 27 5.98 -26.56 -12.87
CA THR A 27 5.18 -26.20 -11.70
C THR A 27 3.75 -25.90 -12.12
N GLY A 28 2.79 -26.59 -11.51
CA GLY A 28 1.37 -26.28 -11.59
C GLY A 28 0.77 -26.00 -10.21
N TYR A 29 -0.34 -25.29 -10.19
CA TYR A 29 -1.04 -24.95 -8.96
C TYR A 29 -2.38 -25.68 -8.89
N VAL A 30 -2.60 -26.42 -7.80
CA VAL A 30 -3.82 -27.20 -7.57
C VAL A 30 -4.59 -26.66 -6.37
N LYS A 31 -5.93 -26.73 -6.46
CA LYS A 31 -6.83 -26.30 -5.38
C LYS A 31 -6.69 -27.21 -4.15
N GLU A 32 -6.76 -26.65 -2.94
CA GLU A 32 -6.62 -27.39 -1.68
C GLU A 32 -7.59 -28.58 -1.50
N ASN A 33 -8.79 -28.48 -2.07
CA ASN A 33 -9.84 -29.50 -1.96
C ASN A 33 -9.70 -30.65 -2.98
N CYS A 34 -8.68 -30.59 -3.85
CA CYS A 34 -8.42 -31.63 -4.84
C CYS A 34 -7.97 -32.94 -4.17
N THR A 35 -8.34 -34.09 -4.73
CA THR A 35 -7.85 -35.40 -4.26
C THR A 35 -6.59 -35.84 -5.00
N MET A 36 -5.81 -36.75 -4.42
CA MET A 36 -4.62 -37.32 -5.10
C MET A 36 -4.99 -37.96 -6.45
N ARG A 37 -6.15 -38.61 -6.54
CA ARG A 37 -6.67 -39.16 -7.81
C ARG A 37 -6.84 -38.08 -8.89
N GLN A 38 -7.35 -36.92 -8.51
CA GLN A 38 -7.54 -35.79 -9.43
C GLN A 38 -6.21 -35.17 -9.85
N ILE A 39 -5.20 -35.15 -8.97
CA ILE A 39 -3.84 -34.73 -9.32
C ILE A 39 -3.20 -35.71 -10.31
N LYS A 40 -3.32 -37.02 -10.07
CA LYS A 40 -2.81 -38.05 -11.00
C LYS A 40 -3.44 -37.93 -12.38
N ALA A 41 -4.74 -37.73 -12.46
CA ALA A 41 -5.43 -37.51 -13.72
C ALA A 41 -4.92 -36.25 -14.44
N ALA A 42 -4.75 -35.14 -13.70
CA ALA A 42 -4.20 -33.91 -14.25
C ALA A 42 -2.74 -34.06 -14.73
N ALA A 43 -1.93 -34.84 -14.01
CA ALA A 43 -0.57 -35.17 -14.42
C ALA A 43 -0.55 -36.00 -15.70
N ALA A 44 -1.42 -37.02 -15.81
CA ALA A 44 -1.53 -37.84 -17.01
C ALA A 44 -1.97 -37.01 -18.24
N ASP A 45 -2.94 -36.11 -18.07
CA ASP A 45 -3.35 -35.21 -19.15
C ASP A 45 -2.25 -34.21 -19.54
N TYR A 46 -1.44 -33.79 -18.56
CA TYR A 46 -0.29 -32.92 -18.81
C TYR A 46 0.79 -33.62 -19.65
N VAL A 47 1.14 -34.87 -19.32
CA VAL A 47 2.15 -35.63 -20.08
C VAL A 47 1.73 -35.89 -21.53
N LYS A 48 0.42 -36.01 -21.81
CA LYS A 48 -0.07 -36.12 -23.19
C LYS A 48 0.22 -34.88 -24.06
N LEU A 49 0.42 -33.71 -23.44
CA LEU A 49 0.78 -32.47 -24.16
C LEU A 49 2.26 -32.46 -24.54
N ASP A 50 3.13 -33.06 -23.72
CA ASP A 50 4.59 -33.11 -23.95
C ASP A 50 5.02 -34.37 -24.75
N ALA A 51 4.13 -35.35 -24.91
CA ALA A 51 4.38 -36.57 -25.67
C ALA A 51 4.02 -36.44 -27.16
N ALA A 52 4.88 -36.99 -28.03
CA ALA A 52 4.52 -37.27 -29.43
C ALA A 52 3.25 -38.12 -29.49
N VAL A 53 2.37 -37.87 -30.47
CA VAL A 53 1.02 -38.47 -30.57
C VAL A 53 1.07 -40.00 -30.45
N GLU A 54 2.11 -40.62 -31.00
CA GLU A 54 2.36 -42.06 -31.03
C GLU A 54 2.69 -42.69 -29.67
N ASN A 55 3.19 -41.90 -28.70
CA ASN A 55 3.61 -42.40 -27.39
C ASN A 55 2.59 -42.08 -26.29
N ARG A 56 1.50 -41.37 -26.60
CA ARG A 56 0.51 -40.90 -25.61
C ARG A 56 -0.17 -42.03 -24.84
N GLU A 57 -0.35 -43.19 -25.47
CA GLU A 57 -0.96 -44.37 -24.83
C GLU A 57 0.03 -45.17 -23.96
N GLN A 58 1.33 -44.88 -24.06
CA GLN A 58 2.38 -45.70 -23.44
C GLN A 58 2.87 -45.18 -22.08
N PHE A 59 2.38 -44.04 -21.59
CA PHE A 59 2.77 -43.51 -20.27
C PHE A 59 2.06 -44.24 -19.13
N GLY A 60 2.83 -44.74 -18.16
CA GLY A 60 2.33 -45.50 -17.02
C GLY A 60 1.51 -44.67 -16.01
N SER A 61 0.98 -45.32 -14.97
CA SER A 61 0.22 -44.65 -13.90
C SER A 61 1.09 -43.66 -13.12
N PRO A 62 0.74 -42.36 -13.05
CA PRO A 62 1.50 -41.36 -12.30
C PRO A 62 1.60 -41.69 -10.81
N THR A 63 2.81 -41.59 -10.25
CA THR A 63 3.07 -41.77 -8.82
C THR A 63 3.23 -40.41 -8.16
N VAL A 64 2.52 -40.20 -7.04
CA VAL A 64 2.54 -38.91 -6.32
C VAL A 64 3.41 -39.03 -5.09
N PHE A 65 4.26 -38.04 -4.89
CA PHE A 65 5.27 -37.99 -3.85
C PHE A 65 5.18 -36.61 -3.18
N VAL A 66 4.78 -36.53 -1.92
CA VAL A 66 4.70 -35.23 -1.23
C VAL A 66 5.93 -34.99 -0.38
N SER A 67 6.62 -33.87 -0.62
CA SER A 67 7.75 -33.44 0.19
C SER A 67 7.27 -32.44 1.23
N GLU A 68 7.18 -32.87 2.48
CA GLU A 68 7.41 -31.97 3.61
C GLU A 68 8.92 -31.82 3.74
N ASN A 69 9.44 -30.60 3.92
CA ASN A 69 10.87 -30.32 4.02
C ASN A 69 11.58 -31.23 5.05
N THR A 70 12.10 -32.40 4.66
CA THR A 70 13.32 -33.10 5.14
C THR A 70 13.39 -34.57 4.72
N MET A 71 14.63 -35.07 4.66
CA MET A 71 15.07 -36.39 4.20
C MET A 71 14.48 -37.60 4.97
N VAL A 72 13.38 -38.20 4.50
CA VAL A 72 12.89 -39.55 4.88
C VAL A 72 12.09 -40.15 3.69
N PRO A 73 12.04 -41.48 3.46
CA PRO A 73 11.41 -42.06 2.26
C PRO A 73 9.92 -41.72 2.15
N LEU A 74 9.51 -41.24 0.98
CA LEU A 74 8.13 -40.86 0.69
C LEU A 74 7.26 -42.09 0.44
N GLU A 75 6.23 -42.28 1.27
CA GLU A 75 5.14 -43.22 1.02
C GLU A 75 4.08 -42.55 0.15
N GLU A 76 3.57 -43.25 -0.87
CA GLU A 76 2.57 -42.70 -1.79
C GLU A 76 1.22 -42.46 -1.08
N PRO A 77 0.66 -41.24 -1.12
CA PRO A 77 -0.61 -40.96 -0.47
C PRO A 77 -1.78 -41.63 -1.21
N LYS A 78 -2.74 -42.17 -0.45
CA LYS A 78 -3.95 -42.81 -1.00
C LYS A 78 -4.74 -41.86 -1.91
N ASP A 79 -5.31 -42.39 -2.97
CA ASP A 79 -6.06 -41.66 -4.01
C ASP A 79 -7.23 -40.80 -3.48
N THR A 80 -7.85 -41.22 -2.36
CA THR A 80 -8.97 -40.51 -1.72
C THR A 80 -8.52 -39.35 -0.83
N THR A 81 -7.22 -39.24 -0.53
CA THR A 81 -6.67 -38.20 0.34
C THR A 81 -6.70 -36.85 -0.35
N LYS A 82 -7.07 -35.79 0.40
CA LYS A 82 -7.11 -34.42 -0.10
C LYS A 82 -5.73 -33.75 0.01
N VAL A 83 -5.43 -32.85 -0.92
CA VAL A 83 -4.17 -32.09 -0.98
C VAL A 83 -3.88 -31.35 0.32
N LYS A 84 -4.89 -30.71 0.91
CA LYS A 84 -4.73 -29.99 2.19
C LYS A 84 -4.21 -30.87 3.33
N THR A 85 -4.56 -32.16 3.31
CA THR A 85 -4.18 -33.12 4.35
C THR A 85 -2.74 -33.60 4.21
N VAL A 86 -2.21 -33.65 2.98
CA VAL A 86 -0.85 -34.17 2.70
C VAL A 86 0.19 -33.04 2.66
N CYS A 87 -0.16 -31.87 2.12
CA CYS A 87 0.73 -30.71 2.10
C CYS A 87 0.28 -29.73 3.18
N SER A 88 0.38 -30.05 4.48
CA SER A 88 -0.22 -29.25 5.56
C SER A 88 0.28 -27.79 5.58
N HIS A 89 1.55 -27.57 5.24
CA HIS A 89 2.19 -26.26 5.22
C HIS A 89 1.99 -25.48 3.91
N PRO A 90 1.92 -24.13 3.95
CA PRO A 90 1.79 -23.29 2.76
C PRO A 90 2.98 -23.37 1.80
N THR A 91 4.16 -23.69 2.32
CA THR A 91 5.42 -23.80 1.58
C THR A 91 5.74 -25.23 1.12
N ALA A 92 4.93 -26.22 1.53
CA ALA A 92 5.13 -27.60 1.12
C ALA A 92 4.73 -27.78 -0.36
N SER A 93 5.57 -28.49 -1.11
CA SER A 93 5.33 -28.80 -2.52
C SER A 93 5.23 -30.30 -2.73
N GLY A 94 4.30 -30.72 -3.58
CA GLY A 94 4.21 -32.11 -4.02
C GLY A 94 4.95 -32.31 -5.33
N ILE A 95 5.63 -33.44 -5.49
CA ILE A 95 6.27 -33.88 -6.72
C ILE A 95 5.45 -35.03 -7.31
N VAL A 96 5.13 -34.97 -8.60
CA VAL A 96 4.47 -36.08 -9.30
C VAL A 96 5.43 -36.61 -10.34
N PHE A 97 5.76 -37.89 -10.24
CA PHE A 97 6.58 -38.59 -11.21
C PHE A 97 5.70 -39.40 -12.16
N VAL A 98 5.91 -39.21 -13.45
CA VAL A 98 5.28 -40.04 -14.49
C VAL A 98 6.39 -40.84 -15.20
N PRO A 99 6.51 -42.15 -14.93
CA PRO A 99 7.52 -42.97 -15.59
C PRO A 99 7.20 -43.18 -17.07
N ALA A 100 8.24 -43.21 -17.91
CA ALA A 100 8.15 -43.68 -19.29
C ALA A 100 7.94 -45.21 -19.33
N PRO A 101 7.34 -45.75 -20.41
CA PRO A 101 7.22 -47.19 -20.59
C PRO A 101 8.60 -47.87 -20.59
N SER A 102 8.70 -48.96 -19.84
CA SER A 102 9.85 -49.85 -19.87
C SER A 102 9.74 -50.79 -21.08
N GLU A 103 10.02 -50.28 -22.29
CA GLU A 103 10.38 -51.16 -23.40
C GLU A 103 11.89 -51.37 -23.39
N THR A 104 12.33 -52.43 -22.72
CA THR A 104 13.67 -53.00 -22.94
C THR A 104 13.78 -53.44 -24.41
N PRO A 105 14.81 -53.01 -25.18
CA PRO A 105 15.01 -53.52 -26.53
C PRO A 105 15.31 -55.03 -26.48
N PRO A 106 14.89 -55.83 -27.49
CA PRO A 106 15.12 -57.26 -27.48
C PRO A 106 16.61 -57.57 -27.48
N GLN A 107 17.03 -58.44 -26.56
CA GLN A 107 18.36 -59.04 -26.54
C GLN A 107 18.63 -59.69 -27.91
N TYR A 108 19.68 -59.23 -28.59
CA TYR A 108 20.30 -59.95 -29.70
C TYR A 108 20.73 -61.33 -29.20
N GLN A 109 20.07 -62.40 -29.66
CA GLN A 109 20.62 -63.75 -29.62
C GLN A 109 21.64 -63.89 -30.77
N PRO A 110 22.90 -64.25 -30.52
CA PRO A 110 23.80 -64.63 -31.58
C PRO A 110 23.50 -66.07 -32.01
N HIS A 111 22.99 -66.24 -33.23
CA HIS A 111 23.07 -67.51 -33.94
C HIS A 111 24.52 -67.76 -34.35
N ALA A 112 25.16 -68.76 -33.74
CA ALA A 112 26.40 -69.32 -34.26
C ALA A 112 26.05 -70.46 -35.23
N SER A 113 26.29 -70.24 -36.52
CA SER A 113 26.49 -71.32 -37.49
C SER A 113 27.99 -71.41 -37.79
N HIS A 114 28.52 -72.61 -37.66
CA HIS A 114 29.91 -72.95 -37.93
C HIS A 114 30.21 -72.91 -39.43
N THR A 115 31.31 -72.28 -39.82
CA THR A 115 32.08 -72.70 -41.00
C THR A 115 33.56 -72.40 -40.78
N HIS A 116 34.37 -73.47 -40.84
CA HIS A 116 35.82 -73.43 -40.94
C HIS A 116 36.24 -72.64 -42.19
N ALA A 117 37.14 -71.68 -42.03
CA ALA A 117 37.84 -71.06 -43.13
C ALA A 117 39.35 -70.98 -42.84
N THR A 118 40.09 -71.45 -43.82
CA THR A 118 41.54 -71.54 -43.96
C THR A 118 42.21 -70.17 -43.79
N VAL A 119 43.29 -70.10 -43.00
CA VAL A 119 44.08 -68.88 -42.76
C VAL A 119 44.90 -68.52 -44.01
N PRO A 120 44.76 -67.32 -44.61
CA PRO A 120 45.64 -66.85 -45.66
C PRO A 120 46.95 -66.28 -45.08
N PRO A 121 48.05 -66.23 -45.86
CA PRO A 121 49.31 -65.68 -45.42
C PRO A 121 49.20 -64.15 -45.26
N ASP A 122 49.89 -63.64 -44.25
CA ASP A 122 50.07 -62.23 -43.88
C ASP A 122 48.99 -61.56 -43.01
N VAL A 123 48.66 -62.24 -41.91
CA VAL A 123 47.85 -61.72 -40.80
C VAL A 123 48.45 -60.45 -40.19
N LEU A 124 49.78 -60.28 -40.25
CA LEU A 124 50.50 -59.15 -39.66
C LEU A 124 50.27 -57.85 -40.44
N ALA A 125 50.39 -57.89 -41.77
CA ALA A 125 50.05 -56.76 -42.63
C ALA A 125 48.56 -56.38 -42.54
N MET A 126 47.68 -57.37 -42.38
CA MET A 126 46.24 -57.14 -42.16
C MET A 126 45.97 -56.46 -40.81
N PHE A 127 46.69 -56.83 -39.75
CA PHE A 127 46.55 -56.24 -38.41
C PHE A 127 47.09 -54.81 -38.38
N GLU A 128 48.23 -54.54 -39.02
CA GLU A 128 48.78 -53.19 -39.18
C GLU A 128 47.86 -52.29 -40.02
N ALA A 129 47.31 -52.80 -41.12
CA ALA A 129 46.35 -52.06 -41.94
C ALA A 129 45.06 -51.76 -41.16
N PHE A 130 44.56 -52.71 -40.36
CA PHE A 130 43.41 -52.52 -39.50
C PHE A 130 43.67 -51.49 -38.40
N GLN A 131 44.83 -51.55 -37.74
CA GLN A 131 45.22 -50.61 -36.70
C GLN A 131 45.39 -49.19 -37.25
N LYS A 132 46.02 -49.05 -38.42
CA LYS A 132 46.13 -47.77 -39.10
C LYS A 132 44.76 -47.21 -39.53
N ALA A 133 43.87 -48.07 -39.99
CA ALA A 133 42.49 -47.69 -40.33
C ALA A 133 41.65 -47.32 -39.09
N SER A 134 41.87 -47.98 -37.95
CA SER A 134 41.15 -47.69 -36.70
C SER A 134 41.64 -46.38 -36.07
N GLU A 135 42.95 -46.13 -36.06
CA GLU A 135 43.54 -44.85 -35.65
C GLU A 135 43.05 -43.70 -36.53
N SER A 136 43.02 -43.90 -37.86
CA SER A 136 42.47 -42.91 -38.79
C SER A 136 40.99 -42.63 -38.53
N LYS A 137 40.18 -43.65 -38.21
CA LYS A 137 38.76 -43.46 -37.85
C LYS A 137 38.59 -42.76 -36.50
N LEU A 138 39.43 -43.09 -35.52
CA LEU A 138 39.39 -42.48 -34.20
C LEU A 138 39.73 -40.99 -34.27
N GLU A 139 40.72 -40.63 -35.10
CA GLU A 139 41.12 -39.24 -35.27
C GLU A 139 40.05 -38.44 -36.05
N ALA A 140 39.44 -39.03 -37.07
CA ALA A 140 38.30 -38.43 -37.75
C ALA A 140 37.12 -38.21 -36.79
N PHE A 141 36.82 -39.18 -35.91
CA PHE A 141 35.76 -39.05 -34.92
C PHE A 141 36.06 -37.96 -33.88
N ARG A 142 37.31 -37.87 -33.39
CA ARG A 142 37.73 -36.80 -32.47
C ARG A 142 37.57 -35.43 -33.09
N GLU A 143 37.95 -35.29 -34.36
CA GLU A 143 37.89 -34.00 -35.03
C GLU A 143 36.45 -33.59 -35.35
N ASP A 144 35.57 -34.54 -35.68
CA ASP A 144 34.12 -34.28 -35.78
C ASP A 144 33.52 -33.86 -34.43
N LEU A 145 33.89 -34.55 -33.35
CA LEU A 145 33.40 -34.22 -32.00
C LEU A 145 33.88 -32.84 -31.54
N ARG A 146 35.12 -32.47 -31.91
CA ARG A 146 35.69 -31.15 -31.66
C ARG A 146 34.96 -30.07 -32.45
N LYS A 147 34.67 -30.32 -33.73
CA LYS A 147 33.89 -29.38 -34.57
C LYS A 147 32.48 -29.19 -34.03
N ASP A 148 31.78 -30.27 -33.69
CA ASP A 148 30.43 -30.21 -33.11
C ASP A 148 30.45 -29.46 -31.77
N SER A 149 31.45 -29.71 -30.91
CA SER A 149 31.60 -28.99 -29.64
C SER A 149 31.87 -27.51 -29.84
N ASN A 150 32.72 -27.12 -30.79
CA ASN A 150 32.99 -25.72 -31.11
C ASN A 150 31.74 -25.02 -31.66
N LEU A 151 31.00 -25.66 -32.57
CA LEU A 151 29.74 -25.11 -33.09
C LEU A 151 28.70 -24.89 -31.98
N LYS A 152 28.60 -25.82 -31.04
CA LYS A 152 27.72 -25.68 -29.86
C LYS A 152 28.18 -24.57 -28.93
N LEU A 153 29.49 -24.42 -28.74
CA LEU A 153 30.07 -23.35 -27.92
C LEU A 153 29.76 -21.98 -28.53
N ASP A 154 29.96 -21.81 -29.84
CA ASP A 154 29.68 -20.57 -30.56
C ASP A 154 28.18 -20.24 -30.49
N ALA A 155 27.31 -21.23 -30.69
CA ALA A 155 25.87 -21.06 -30.57
C ALA A 155 25.45 -20.68 -29.13
N LEU A 156 26.10 -21.23 -28.11
CA LEU A 156 25.87 -20.86 -26.71
C LEU A 156 26.34 -19.43 -26.42
N GLN A 157 27.51 -19.04 -26.90
CA GLN A 157 28.04 -17.68 -26.74
C GLN A 157 27.12 -16.64 -27.40
N GLN A 158 26.62 -16.94 -28.60
CA GLN A 158 25.69 -16.06 -29.28
C GLN A 158 24.37 -15.93 -28.53
N ARG A 159 23.85 -17.02 -27.95
CA ARG A 159 22.65 -16.98 -27.09
C ARG A 159 22.87 -16.19 -25.80
N VAL A 160 24.06 -16.29 -25.19
CA VAL A 160 24.40 -15.52 -24.00
C VAL A 160 24.42 -14.02 -24.32
N ALA A 161 25.05 -13.63 -25.43
CA ALA A 161 25.09 -12.22 -25.86
C ALA A 161 23.69 -11.64 -26.06
N VAL A 162 22.78 -12.38 -26.71
CA VAL A 162 21.38 -11.95 -26.88
C VAL A 162 20.66 -11.81 -25.54
N VAL A 163 20.86 -12.76 -24.62
CA VAL A 163 20.24 -12.69 -23.28
C VAL A 163 20.81 -11.55 -22.45
N GLU A 164 22.08 -11.20 -22.62
CA GLU A 164 22.67 -10.03 -21.95
C GLU A 164 22.08 -8.71 -22.47
N GLU A 165 21.88 -8.60 -23.79
CA GLU A 165 21.20 -7.45 -24.41
C GLU A 165 19.75 -7.32 -23.91
N ASP A 166 18.97 -8.41 -23.96
CA ASP A 166 17.59 -8.45 -23.46
C ASP A 166 17.51 -8.08 -21.96
N ASN A 167 18.50 -8.49 -21.16
CA ASN A 167 18.54 -8.16 -19.74
C ASN A 167 18.83 -6.68 -19.49
N GLU A 168 19.65 -6.05 -20.32
CA GLU A 168 19.94 -4.62 -20.20
C GLU A 168 18.71 -3.80 -20.60
N ASP A 169 18.05 -4.14 -21.71
CA ASP A 169 16.79 -3.53 -22.13
C ASP A 169 15.70 -3.65 -21.05
N LEU A 170 15.62 -4.82 -20.39
CA LEU A 170 14.70 -5.04 -19.28
C LEU A 170 15.04 -4.19 -18.05
N ARG A 171 16.34 -3.99 -17.75
CA ARG A 171 16.77 -3.12 -16.64
C ARG A 171 16.38 -1.68 -16.89
N GLU A 172 16.63 -1.16 -18.09
CA GLU A 172 16.24 0.20 -18.47
C GLU A 172 14.72 0.39 -18.38
N GLN A 173 13.92 -0.60 -18.83
CA GLN A 173 12.47 -0.57 -18.70
C GLN A 173 12.00 -0.55 -17.25
N VAL A 174 12.63 -1.35 -16.38
CA VAL A 174 12.31 -1.39 -14.95
C VAL A 174 12.65 -0.07 -14.27
N GLU A 175 13.81 0.53 -14.58
CA GLU A 175 14.20 1.84 -14.06
C GLU A 175 13.18 2.91 -14.45
N LYS A 176 12.82 2.99 -15.74
CA LYS A 176 11.82 3.94 -16.23
C LYS A 176 10.45 3.76 -15.57
N LEU A 177 9.98 2.52 -15.42
CA LEU A 177 8.70 2.24 -14.75
C LEU A 177 8.73 2.61 -13.27
N THR A 178 9.89 2.47 -12.63
CA THR A 178 10.08 2.85 -11.22
C THR A 178 9.99 4.36 -11.06
N GLU A 179 10.67 5.14 -11.90
CA GLU A 179 10.57 6.60 -11.92
C GLU A 179 9.14 7.11 -12.20
N GLU A 180 8.44 6.48 -13.17
CA GLU A 180 7.05 6.80 -13.46
C GLU A 180 6.12 6.49 -12.27
N GLY A 181 6.40 5.39 -11.55
CA GLY A 181 5.69 5.01 -10.32
C GLY A 181 5.83 6.06 -9.23
N GLU A 182 7.07 6.46 -8.92
CA GLU A 182 7.35 7.48 -7.91
C GLU A 182 6.74 8.85 -8.25
N ASN A 183 6.73 9.23 -9.53
CA ASN A 183 6.11 10.46 -9.97
C ASN A 183 4.57 10.42 -9.79
N LYS A 184 3.94 9.29 -10.14
CA LYS A 184 2.50 9.08 -9.91
C LYS A 184 2.15 9.10 -8.42
N ASP A 185 2.96 8.49 -7.57
CA ASP A 185 2.75 8.50 -6.13
C ASP A 185 2.83 9.91 -5.54
N ARG A 186 3.77 10.73 -6.02
CA ARG A 186 3.85 12.17 -5.67
C ARG A 186 2.59 12.92 -6.08
N GLN A 187 2.10 12.72 -7.30
CA GLN A 187 0.86 13.37 -7.77
C GLN A 187 -0.36 12.92 -6.94
N ILE A 188 -0.44 11.64 -6.57
CA ILE A 188 -1.51 11.12 -5.72
C ILE A 188 -1.48 11.78 -4.33
N ALA A 189 -0.30 11.93 -3.72
CA ALA A 189 -0.15 12.61 -2.44
C ALA A 189 -0.57 14.09 -2.52
N GLU A 190 -0.20 14.79 -3.59
CA GLU A 190 -0.61 16.18 -3.81
C GLU A 190 -2.14 16.29 -3.98
N LEU A 191 -2.74 15.47 -4.84
CA LEU A 191 -4.19 15.46 -5.07
C LEU A 191 -4.98 15.10 -3.80
N LYS A 192 -4.48 14.18 -2.96
CA LYS A 192 -5.07 13.89 -1.66
C LYS A 192 -5.07 15.11 -0.75
N THR A 193 -3.95 15.84 -0.71
CA THR A 193 -3.84 17.08 0.08
C THR A 193 -4.82 18.14 -0.41
N GLN A 194 -4.90 18.33 -1.73
CA GLN A 194 -5.86 19.27 -2.34
C GLN A 194 -7.31 18.88 -2.05
N THR A 195 -7.64 17.58 -2.08
CA THR A 195 -8.98 17.07 -1.76
C THR A 195 -9.38 17.42 -0.33
N VAL A 196 -8.50 17.23 0.64
CA VAL A 196 -8.75 17.61 2.05
C VAL A 196 -9.01 19.11 2.18
N VAL A 197 -8.20 19.94 1.50
CA VAL A 197 -8.40 21.40 1.49
C VAL A 197 -9.75 21.78 0.87
N LEU A 198 -10.11 21.17 -0.26
CA LEU A 198 -11.38 21.44 -0.94
C LEU A 198 -12.59 20.98 -0.11
N GLN A 199 -12.53 19.81 0.51
CA GLN A 199 -13.56 19.35 1.45
C GLN A 199 -13.72 20.33 2.63
N GLY A 200 -12.61 20.83 3.17
CA GLY A 200 -12.64 21.87 4.20
C GLY A 200 -13.30 23.17 3.72
N ARG A 201 -13.11 23.55 2.44
CA ARG A 201 -13.77 24.72 1.84
C ARG A 201 -15.27 24.48 1.61
N ILE A 202 -15.68 23.30 1.16
CA ILE A 202 -17.09 22.94 0.94
C ILE A 202 -17.85 22.98 2.27
N ALA A 203 -17.34 22.29 3.29
CA ALA A 203 -17.94 22.30 4.63
C ALA A 203 -17.97 23.70 5.27
N MET A 204 -17.18 24.65 4.76
CA MET A 204 -17.18 26.05 5.17
C MET A 204 -18.23 26.87 4.42
N VAL A 205 -18.43 26.62 3.13
CA VAL A 205 -19.49 27.23 2.32
C VAL A 205 -20.87 26.74 2.76
N GLU A 206 -21.03 25.43 3.00
CA GLU A 206 -22.30 24.83 3.44
C GLU A 206 -22.75 25.42 4.79
N ARG A 207 -21.83 25.58 5.74
CA ARG A 207 -22.12 26.27 7.00
C ARG A 207 -22.48 27.75 6.80
N GLY A 208 -21.77 28.45 5.91
CA GLY A 208 -22.13 29.82 5.56
C GLY A 208 -23.52 29.93 4.90
N TYR A 209 -23.91 28.92 4.13
CA TYR A 209 -25.25 28.84 3.54
C TYR A 209 -26.32 28.59 4.60
N GLU A 210 -26.08 27.69 5.55
CA GLU A 210 -26.98 27.48 6.70
C GLU A 210 -27.14 28.75 7.55
N ASP A 211 -26.06 29.50 7.75
CA ASP A 211 -26.07 30.81 8.43
C ASP A 211 -26.92 31.85 7.68
N ILE A 212 -26.74 31.98 6.36
CA ILE A 212 -27.53 32.88 5.50
C ILE A 212 -28.98 32.43 5.40
N HIS A 213 -29.23 31.13 5.37
CA HIS A 213 -30.57 30.57 5.36
C HIS A 213 -31.27 30.82 6.70
N GLY A 214 -30.55 30.71 7.83
CA GLY A 214 -31.02 31.10 9.16
C GLY A 214 -31.34 32.59 9.27
N TRP A 215 -30.52 33.44 8.63
CA TRP A 215 -30.77 34.88 8.48
C TRP A 215 -32.08 35.16 7.72
N LEU A 216 -32.35 34.44 6.64
CA LEU A 216 -33.54 34.66 5.83
C LEU A 216 -34.82 34.02 6.38
N SER A 217 -34.70 33.01 7.24
CA SER A 217 -35.84 32.15 7.57
C SER A 217 -36.64 32.61 8.80
N ASP A 218 -36.09 32.81 10.01
CA ASP A 218 -36.98 32.96 11.20
C ASP A 218 -36.43 33.59 12.52
N LYS A 219 -35.16 34.07 12.63
CA LYS A 219 -34.58 34.52 13.93
C LYS A 219 -33.65 35.75 13.91
N ASP A 220 -34.04 36.80 13.19
CA ASP A 220 -33.19 37.98 12.95
C ASP A 220 -32.62 38.64 14.22
N THR A 221 -33.40 38.81 15.29
CA THR A 221 -32.95 39.58 16.47
C THR A 221 -32.02 38.80 17.40
N GLU A 222 -32.32 37.52 17.69
CA GLU A 222 -31.48 36.67 18.55
C GLU A 222 -30.13 36.36 17.87
N TYR A 223 -30.15 36.12 16.55
CA TYR A 223 -28.95 35.85 15.79
C TYR A 223 -28.05 37.09 15.65
N MET A 224 -28.64 38.28 15.40
CA MET A 224 -27.90 39.54 15.38
C MET A 224 -27.30 39.90 16.74
N ASP A 225 -28.01 39.59 17.82
CA ASP A 225 -27.50 39.78 19.18
C ASP A 225 -26.31 38.86 19.46
N ARG A 226 -26.35 37.61 19.01
CA ARG A 226 -25.21 36.67 19.08
C ARG A 226 -23.99 37.19 18.31
N ILE A 227 -24.18 37.69 17.09
CA ILE A 227 -23.09 38.29 16.29
C ILE A 227 -22.48 39.50 17.00
N ARG A 228 -23.31 40.38 17.54
CA ARG A 228 -22.87 41.57 18.25
C ARG A 228 -22.08 41.20 19.51
N LEU A 229 -22.60 40.29 20.33
CA LEU A 229 -21.91 39.79 21.53
C LEU A 229 -20.58 39.14 21.18
N ARG A 230 -20.51 38.35 20.09
CA ARG A 230 -19.26 37.80 19.60
C ARG A 230 -18.25 38.89 19.23
N HIS A 231 -18.67 39.92 18.50
CA HIS A 231 -17.78 41.03 18.14
C HIS A 231 -17.13 41.65 19.38
N ILE A 232 -17.91 41.87 20.45
CA ILE A 232 -17.39 42.38 21.73
C ILE A 232 -16.41 41.41 22.37
N LEU A 233 -16.69 40.12 22.34
CA LEU A 233 -15.76 39.12 22.84
C LEU A 233 -14.45 39.13 22.05
N ASP A 234 -14.52 39.29 20.73
CA ASP A 234 -13.32 39.38 19.89
C ASP A 234 -12.53 40.66 20.19
N CYS A 235 -13.19 41.80 20.39
CA CYS A 235 -12.54 43.05 20.81
C CYS A 235 -11.90 42.95 22.21
N GLY A 236 -12.61 42.36 23.18
CA GLY A 236 -12.07 42.14 24.52
C GLY A 236 -10.86 41.20 24.52
N GLN A 237 -10.95 40.06 23.82
CA GLN A 237 -9.83 39.13 23.67
C GLN A 237 -8.65 39.74 22.90
N ALA A 238 -8.94 40.57 21.89
CA ALA A 238 -7.91 41.29 21.16
C ALA A 238 -7.14 42.26 22.07
N ARG A 239 -7.87 42.98 22.93
CA ARG A 239 -7.26 43.85 23.95
C ARG A 239 -6.40 43.05 24.92
N LEU A 240 -6.91 41.93 25.42
CA LEU A 240 -6.15 41.04 26.31
C LEU A 240 -4.88 40.50 25.63
N ALA A 241 -4.95 40.11 24.36
CA ALA A 241 -3.79 39.67 23.60
C ALA A 241 -2.71 40.76 23.50
N ARG A 242 -3.11 42.00 23.21
CA ARG A 242 -2.18 43.14 23.10
C ARG A 242 -1.54 43.46 24.44
N LEU A 243 -2.33 43.55 25.51
CA LEU A 243 -1.83 43.87 26.85
C LEU A 243 -0.95 42.76 27.43
N ALA A 244 -1.22 41.49 27.09
CA ALA A 244 -0.38 40.35 27.44
C ALA A 244 0.80 40.14 26.48
N ASN A 245 1.03 41.03 25.51
CA ASN A 245 2.08 40.95 24.50
C ASN A 245 2.11 39.60 23.73
N ILE A 246 0.95 39.04 23.42
CA ILE A 246 0.84 37.78 22.67
C ILE A 246 0.91 38.09 21.17
N PRO A 247 1.96 37.64 20.46
CA PRO A 247 2.08 37.91 19.03
C PRO A 247 1.06 37.07 18.25
N PRO A 248 0.34 37.68 17.28
CA PRO A 248 -0.50 36.93 16.36
C PRO A 248 0.35 36.21 15.31
N SER A 249 -0.15 35.06 14.86
CA SER A 249 0.55 34.15 13.93
C SER A 249 0.44 34.62 12.46
N VAL A 250 0.70 35.89 12.20
CA VAL A 250 0.63 36.50 10.85
C VAL A 250 1.96 37.18 10.51
N ASP A 251 2.39 37.05 9.26
CA ASP A 251 3.65 37.65 8.76
C ASP A 251 3.57 39.17 8.58
N PHE A 252 2.39 39.76 8.78
CA PHE A 252 2.11 41.19 8.59
C PHE A 252 1.47 41.79 9.85
N LEU A 253 1.51 43.13 9.96
CA LEU A 253 0.86 43.83 11.06
C LEU A 253 -0.63 43.47 11.09
N PRO A 254 -1.18 43.04 12.24
CA PRO A 254 -2.56 42.57 12.29
C PRO A 254 -3.53 43.70 11.98
N GLN A 255 -4.47 43.45 11.08
CA GLN A 255 -5.41 44.45 10.56
C GLN A 255 -6.79 44.36 11.21
N SER A 256 -7.04 43.38 12.09
CA SER A 256 -8.35 43.18 12.70
C SER A 256 -8.30 42.71 14.16
N ALA A 257 -9.36 43.03 14.93
CA ALA A 257 -9.57 42.49 16.29
C ALA A 257 -9.63 40.94 16.26
N GLY A 258 -10.17 40.35 15.19
CA GLY A 258 -10.27 38.90 15.04
C GLY A 258 -8.92 38.18 15.02
N GLU A 259 -7.85 38.80 14.48
CA GLU A 259 -6.50 38.23 14.48
C GLU A 259 -5.90 38.17 15.87
N TRP A 260 -6.00 39.26 16.62
CA TRP A 260 -5.55 39.32 18.02
C TRP A 260 -6.39 38.39 18.93
N SER A 261 -7.71 38.33 18.75
CA SER A 261 -8.57 37.37 19.45
C SER A 261 -8.14 35.92 19.19
N ARG A 262 -7.81 35.57 17.94
CA ARG A 262 -7.30 34.23 17.60
C ARG A 262 -6.00 33.92 18.32
N ALA A 263 -5.08 34.87 18.43
CA ALA A 263 -3.82 34.71 19.17
C ALA A 263 -4.08 34.43 20.67
N TRP A 264 -4.95 35.21 21.31
CA TRP A 264 -5.38 34.97 22.69
C TRP A 264 -5.97 33.56 22.87
N ARG A 265 -6.88 33.16 21.98
CA ARG A 265 -7.53 31.84 22.03
C ARG A 265 -6.52 30.72 21.83
N ALA A 266 -5.59 30.85 20.89
CA ALA A 266 -4.55 29.87 20.61
C ALA A 266 -3.65 29.68 21.83
N ARG A 267 -3.30 30.78 22.53
CA ARG A 267 -2.51 30.71 23.77
C ARG A 267 -3.21 29.89 24.85
N LEU A 268 -4.51 30.10 25.05
CA LEU A 268 -5.29 29.39 26.06
C LEU A 268 -5.73 27.99 25.63
N ALA A 269 -5.64 27.63 24.35
CA ALA A 269 -6.03 26.32 23.84
C ALA A 269 -5.19 25.15 24.39
N GLN A 270 -4.04 25.46 24.99
CA GLN A 270 -3.13 24.50 25.59
C GLN A 270 -3.57 24.04 26.99
N CYS A 271 -4.51 24.76 27.62
CA CYS A 271 -5.04 24.43 28.95
C CYS A 271 -6.10 23.33 28.88
N ALA A 272 -6.14 22.46 29.88
CA ALA A 272 -7.04 21.30 29.97
C ALA A 272 -8.50 21.68 30.24
N ASP A 273 -8.75 22.71 31.06
CA ASP A 273 -10.11 23.11 31.44
C ASP A 273 -10.29 24.63 31.63
N ASN A 274 -11.52 25.07 31.91
CA ASN A 274 -11.86 26.49 32.06
C ASN A 274 -11.24 27.15 33.31
N ALA A 275 -10.97 26.39 34.37
CA ALA A 275 -10.31 26.92 35.57
C ALA A 275 -8.83 27.19 35.28
N GLU A 276 -8.15 26.27 34.59
CA GLU A 276 -6.77 26.42 34.14
C GLU A 276 -6.64 27.56 33.11
N ARG A 277 -7.62 27.72 32.21
CA ARG A 277 -7.68 28.84 31.26
C ARG A 277 -7.77 30.19 31.97
N LEU A 278 -8.58 30.29 33.02
CA LEU A 278 -8.70 31.52 33.82
C LEU A 278 -7.41 31.81 34.60
N ALA A 279 -6.81 30.80 35.24
CA ALA A 279 -5.55 30.94 35.97
C ALA A 279 -4.40 31.37 35.03
N THR A 280 -4.33 30.77 33.84
CA THR A 280 -3.35 31.13 32.81
C THR A 280 -3.56 32.57 32.33
N ALA A 281 -4.80 32.99 32.08
CA ALA A 281 -5.11 34.37 31.73
C ALA A 281 -4.68 35.36 32.81
N ARG A 282 -4.92 35.05 34.10
CA ARG A 282 -4.46 35.88 35.22
C ARG A 282 -2.94 36.00 35.27
N SER A 283 -2.23 34.90 35.08
CA SER A 283 -0.77 34.90 35.05
C SER A 283 -0.23 35.76 33.91
N LEU A 284 -0.84 35.71 32.73
CA LEU A 284 -0.45 36.53 31.58
C LEU A 284 -0.66 38.03 31.80
N LEU A 285 -1.66 38.40 32.62
CA LEU A 285 -2.03 39.80 32.88
C LEU A 285 -1.41 40.34 34.18
N ALA A 286 -0.71 39.53 34.96
CA ALA A 286 -0.20 39.91 36.28
C ALA A 286 0.75 41.13 36.24
N ASN A 287 1.50 41.27 35.14
CA ASN A 287 2.47 42.35 34.93
C ASN A 287 1.97 43.39 33.91
N CYS A 288 0.65 43.44 33.66
CA CYS A 288 0.06 44.43 32.77
C CYS A 288 -0.02 45.81 33.44
N ASP A 289 0.34 46.86 32.71
CA ASP A 289 0.29 48.26 33.19
C ASP A 289 -1.13 48.85 33.23
N ASP A 290 -2.07 48.26 32.48
CA ASP A 290 -3.48 48.65 32.45
C ASP A 290 -4.20 48.11 33.71
N THR A 291 -4.47 49.00 34.66
CA THR A 291 -5.11 48.67 35.95
C THR A 291 -6.50 48.07 35.77
N ASP A 292 -7.27 48.55 34.81
CA ASP A 292 -8.62 48.06 34.52
C ASP A 292 -8.60 46.59 34.07
N THR A 293 -7.59 46.19 33.31
CA THR A 293 -7.39 44.82 32.85
C THR A 293 -6.79 43.94 33.94
N ARG A 294 -5.81 44.45 34.69
CA ARG A 294 -5.15 43.71 35.78
C ARG A 294 -6.13 43.38 36.91
N ASP A 295 -6.93 44.37 37.31
CA ASP A 295 -7.81 44.33 38.47
C ASP A 295 -9.26 43.92 38.09
N MET A 296 -9.51 43.59 36.82
CA MET A 296 -10.77 43.04 36.32
C MET A 296 -11.25 41.87 37.20
N SER A 297 -12.55 41.70 37.43
CA SER A 297 -13.06 40.56 38.21
C SER A 297 -12.94 39.22 37.45
N ASP A 298 -12.86 38.11 38.18
CA ASP A 298 -12.79 36.77 37.59
C ASP A 298 -14.03 36.46 36.75
N ASP A 299 -15.21 36.95 37.16
CA ASP A 299 -16.47 36.73 36.44
C ASP A 299 -16.47 37.38 35.05
N VAL A 300 -15.89 38.59 34.93
CA VAL A 300 -15.73 39.27 33.64
C VAL A 300 -14.65 38.59 32.82
N LEU A 301 -13.51 38.25 33.42
CA LEU A 301 -12.41 37.59 32.72
C LEU A 301 -12.81 36.21 32.17
N ARG A 302 -13.65 35.45 32.89
CA ARG A 302 -14.22 34.18 32.44
C ARG A 302 -14.94 34.28 31.10
N HIS A 303 -15.62 35.39 30.82
CA HIS A 303 -16.31 35.58 29.54
C HIS A 303 -15.35 35.57 28.35
N PHE A 304 -14.10 35.99 28.55
CA PHE A 304 -13.06 36.02 27.51
C PHE A 304 -12.21 34.74 27.46
N THR A 305 -12.29 33.87 28.47
CA THR A 305 -11.45 32.66 28.58
C THR A 305 -12.20 31.35 28.38
N VAL A 306 -13.50 31.27 28.72
CA VAL A 306 -14.30 30.03 28.71
C VAL A 306 -14.43 29.38 27.32
N ARG A 307 -14.38 28.03 27.29
CA ARG A 307 -14.70 27.18 26.14
C ARG A 307 -15.53 25.95 26.59
N PRO A 308 -16.60 25.57 25.87
CA PRO A 308 -17.27 26.34 24.83
C PRO A 308 -17.90 27.61 25.43
N ASN A 309 -17.92 28.69 24.66
CA ASN A 309 -18.66 29.90 25.00
C ASN A 309 -19.93 29.89 24.15
N ASP A 310 -21.11 29.90 24.77
CA ASP A 310 -22.40 29.76 24.10
C ASP A 310 -22.66 30.88 23.08
N ALA A 311 -22.04 32.06 23.25
CA ALA A 311 -22.06 33.14 22.26
C ALA A 311 -21.20 32.86 21.01
N ARG A 312 -20.46 31.74 20.97
CA ARG A 312 -19.46 31.40 19.93
C ARG A 312 -19.65 30.05 19.25
N THR A 313 -20.69 29.27 19.54
CA THR A 313 -20.79 27.88 19.06
C THR A 313 -20.76 27.72 17.53
N GLU A 314 -20.92 28.78 16.73
CA GLU A 314 -20.84 28.77 15.25
C GLU A 314 -20.24 30.07 14.69
N GLY A 315 -19.47 30.02 13.58
CA GLY A 315 -19.25 31.18 12.69
C GLY A 315 -17.93 31.95 12.76
N ASP A 316 -16.76 31.30 12.61
CA ASP A 316 -15.44 32.00 12.61
C ASP A 316 -15.16 32.85 11.33
N ARG A 317 -16.18 33.15 10.49
CA ARG A 317 -16.03 33.88 9.21
C ARG A 317 -17.15 34.88 8.85
N THR A 318 -18.02 35.24 9.77
CA THR A 318 -19.07 36.24 9.49
C THR A 318 -18.50 37.65 9.58
N ALA A 319 -18.83 38.53 8.64
CA ALA A 319 -18.42 39.93 8.65
C ALA A 319 -18.91 40.61 9.93
N HIS A 320 -17.98 41.14 10.73
CA HIS A 320 -18.36 41.96 11.88
C HIS A 320 -18.78 43.34 11.39
N PRO A 321 -19.84 43.93 11.95
CA PRO A 321 -20.20 45.31 11.66
C PRO A 321 -19.03 46.25 12.00
N ALA A 322 -18.60 47.05 11.02
CA ALA A 322 -17.58 48.07 11.22
C ALA A 322 -18.19 49.21 12.06
N ASN A 323 -17.60 49.46 13.24
CA ASN A 323 -17.98 50.52 14.17
C ASN A 323 -19.41 50.45 14.70
N VAL A 324 -19.60 49.61 15.72
CA VAL A 324 -20.85 49.54 16.47
C VAL A 324 -20.74 50.39 17.73
N GLY A 325 -21.53 51.46 17.81
CA GLY A 325 -21.60 52.30 19.02
C GLY A 325 -22.29 51.58 20.19
N GLU A 326 -22.04 52.08 21.40
CA GLU A 326 -22.60 51.55 22.66
C GLU A 326 -24.13 51.38 22.64
N SER A 327 -24.85 52.25 21.92
CA SER A 327 -26.30 52.23 21.77
C SER A 327 -26.85 50.94 21.16
N VAL A 328 -26.09 50.29 20.29
CA VAL A 328 -26.50 49.03 19.64
C VAL A 328 -26.41 47.86 20.62
N TYR A 329 -25.46 47.91 21.57
CA TYR A 329 -25.31 46.89 22.61
C TYR A 329 -26.32 47.04 23.74
N LYS A 330 -26.80 48.26 23.99
CA LYS A 330 -27.85 48.49 24.99
C LYS A 330 -29.09 47.63 24.72
N ALA A 331 -29.58 47.64 23.47
CA ALA A 331 -30.73 46.85 23.07
C ALA A 331 -30.48 45.33 23.15
N VAL A 332 -29.23 44.90 22.87
CA VAL A 332 -28.80 43.50 23.00
C VAL A 332 -28.87 43.05 24.46
N ILE A 333 -28.29 43.85 25.36
CA ILE A 333 -28.24 43.57 26.81
C ILE A 333 -29.66 43.52 27.40
N GLU A 334 -30.54 44.44 27.00
CA GLU A 334 -31.93 44.49 27.48
C GLU A 334 -32.74 43.23 27.10
N ARG A 335 -32.39 42.56 26.00
CA ARG A 335 -33.01 41.30 25.58
C ARG A 335 -32.45 40.04 26.25
N GLN A 336 -31.39 40.14 27.04
CA GLN A 336 -30.81 39.02 27.79
C GLN A 336 -31.53 38.80 29.14
N PRO A 337 -31.40 37.59 29.75
CA PRO A 337 -31.89 37.31 31.10
C PRO A 337 -31.42 38.35 32.11
N GLU A 338 -32.29 38.77 33.03
CA GLU A 338 -32.06 39.92 33.92
C GLU A 338 -30.80 39.78 34.79
N ASP A 339 -30.52 38.55 35.20
CA ASP A 339 -29.37 38.13 36.00
C ASP A 339 -28.03 38.28 35.25
N GLN A 340 -28.05 38.20 33.92
CA GLN A 340 -26.84 38.30 33.07
C GLN A 340 -26.52 39.74 32.65
N ARG A 341 -27.50 40.65 32.69
CA ARG A 341 -27.36 42.02 32.18
C ARG A 341 -26.23 42.82 32.86
N PRO A 342 -26.03 42.78 34.19
CA PRO A 342 -24.97 43.55 34.85
C PRO A 342 -23.57 43.11 34.37
N LEU A 343 -23.36 41.80 34.23
CA LEU A 343 -22.09 41.24 33.81
C LEU A 343 -21.80 41.54 32.34
N LEU A 344 -22.81 41.41 31.47
CA LEU A 344 -22.68 41.75 30.05
C LEU A 344 -22.38 43.23 29.82
N ARG A 345 -22.87 44.15 30.65
CA ARG A 345 -22.48 45.57 30.58
C ARG A 345 -20.98 45.77 30.79
N LEU A 346 -20.40 45.06 31.76
CA LEU A 346 -18.96 45.13 32.04
C LEU A 346 -18.13 44.55 30.88
N VAL A 347 -18.57 43.41 30.33
CA VAL A 347 -17.93 42.77 29.16
C VAL A 347 -17.97 43.69 27.93
N VAL A 348 -19.12 44.32 27.66
CA VAL A 348 -19.29 45.28 26.56
C VAL A 348 -18.43 46.52 26.77
N ALA A 349 -18.48 47.13 27.96
CA ALA A 349 -17.68 48.30 28.28
C ALA A 349 -16.18 48.04 28.11
N TYR A 350 -15.70 46.86 28.53
CA TYR A 350 -14.31 46.47 28.37
C TYR A 350 -13.92 46.25 26.90
N GLY A 351 -14.76 45.53 26.14
CA GLY A 351 -14.51 45.23 24.73
C GLY A 351 -14.48 46.48 23.84
N LEU A 352 -15.37 47.45 24.09
CA LEU A 352 -15.44 48.70 23.31
C LEU A 352 -14.22 49.62 23.47
N GLN A 353 -13.37 49.39 24.48
CA GLN A 353 -12.12 50.13 24.65
C GLN A 353 -11.02 49.66 23.69
N PHE A 354 -11.19 48.53 23.01
CA PHE A 354 -10.23 48.07 22.00
C PHE A 354 -10.23 49.00 20.79
N ARG A 355 -9.04 49.48 20.42
CA ARG A 355 -8.78 50.23 19.20
C ARG A 355 -7.62 49.55 18.48
N LEU A 356 -7.68 49.45 17.15
CA LEU A 356 -6.59 48.90 16.33
C LEU A 356 -5.38 49.84 16.33
#